data_AF-A0A255T7G4-F1
#
_entry.id   AF-A0A255T7G4-F1
#
_cell.length_a   1.000
_cell.length_b   1.000
_cell.length_c   1.000
_cell.angle_alpha   90.00
_cell.angle_beta   90.00
_cell.angle_gamma   90.00
#
_symmetry.space_group_name_H-M   'P 1'
#
loop_
_entity.id
_entity.type
_entity.pdbx_description
1 polymer ?
#
loop_
_entity_poly.entity_id
_entity_poly.type
_entity_poly.pdbx_seq_one_letter_code
_entity_poly.pdbx_strand_id
1 'polypeptide(L)'
;MEKSLSKITLWIQNIPETFETVLSLDGQRLQSGTSKYIKEFANLTSIDLERYTILTPTLKRLTQDKSRIRKIKDRVTLVSGHFVETDKSDRKICYRALIINAANEEEECSLLTNEARLYGCTIPETDKEALKKKSFNKRLAITFAAILILILILSIIWI
;
A
#
# COMPACT_ATOMS: atom_id res chain seq x y z
N MET A 1 -15.35 -16.20 14.40
CA MET A 1 -15.10 -14.77 14.13
C MET A 1 -15.13 -14.61 12.63
N GLU A 2 -16.19 -14.04 12.06
CA GLU A 2 -16.28 -13.82 10.61
C GLU A 2 -15.08 -12.96 10.16
N LYS A 3 -14.29 -13.48 9.21
CA LYS A 3 -13.20 -12.72 8.60
C LYS A 3 -13.85 -11.67 7.72
N SER A 4 -13.76 -10.39 8.09
CA SER A 4 -14.26 -9.31 7.24
C SER A 4 -13.54 -9.37 5.89
N LEU A 5 -14.30 -9.32 4.80
CA LEU A 5 -13.75 -9.28 3.45
C LEU A 5 -12.83 -8.07 3.27
N SER A 6 -11.71 -8.31 2.58
CA SER A 6 -10.79 -7.25 2.15
C SER A 6 -11.48 -6.34 1.15
N LYS A 7 -11.18 -5.05 1.21
CA LYS A 7 -11.73 -4.04 0.29
C LYS A 7 -10.63 -3.17 -0.27
N ILE A 8 -10.82 -2.72 -1.50
CA ILE A 8 -9.95 -1.75 -2.15
C ILE A 8 -10.77 -0.62 -2.78
N THR A 9 -10.33 0.61 -2.51
CA THR A 9 -10.73 1.79 -3.26
C THR A 9 -9.50 2.32 -3.97
N LEU A 10 -9.57 2.50 -5.29
CA LEU A 10 -8.46 2.96 -6.12
C LEU A 10 -8.88 4.20 -6.90
N TRP A 11 -8.21 5.31 -6.66
CA TRP A 11 -8.31 6.51 -7.48
C TRP A 11 -7.14 6.59 -8.44
N ILE A 12 -7.41 6.82 -9.72
CA ILE A 12 -6.44 6.90 -10.81
C ILE A 12 -6.63 8.23 -11.56
N GLN A 13 -5.53 8.96 -11.73
CA GLN A 13 -5.51 10.18 -12.52
C GLN A 13 -5.30 9.86 -14.01
N ASN A 14 -6.26 10.18 -14.87
CA ASN A 14 -6.12 10.10 -16.33
C ASN A 14 -5.65 8.72 -16.83
N ILE A 15 -6.55 7.73 -16.82
CA ILE A 15 -6.21 6.38 -17.29
C ILE A 15 -5.69 6.37 -18.75
N PRO A 16 -4.82 5.43 -19.14
CA PRO A 16 -4.13 5.47 -20.44
C PRO A 16 -5.06 5.49 -21.66
N GLU A 17 -6.20 4.79 -21.59
CA GLU A 17 -7.09 4.60 -22.74
C GLU A 17 -8.03 5.78 -22.98
N THR A 18 -8.64 6.31 -21.92
CA THR A 18 -9.68 7.36 -22.03
C THR A 18 -9.21 8.73 -21.53
N PHE A 19 -8.09 8.78 -20.82
CA PHE A 19 -7.58 9.96 -20.12
C PHE A 19 -8.54 10.53 -19.08
N GLU A 20 -9.52 9.73 -18.65
CA GLU A 20 -10.46 10.11 -17.60
C GLU A 20 -9.88 9.80 -16.23
N THR A 21 -10.27 10.61 -15.24
CA THR A 21 -10.06 10.25 -13.83
C THR A 21 -11.06 9.18 -13.42
N VAL A 22 -10.56 8.16 -12.72
CA VAL A 22 -11.36 7.02 -12.27
C VAL A 22 -11.28 6.89 -10.76
N LEU A 23 -12.42 6.58 -10.14
CA LEU A 23 -12.49 6.07 -8.78
C LEU A 23 -13.16 4.70 -8.84
N SER A 24 -12.44 3.66 -8.45
CA SER A 24 -12.92 2.29 -8.38
C SER A 24 -13.12 1.87 -6.93
N LEU A 25 -14.15 1.06 -6.70
CA LEU A 25 -14.42 0.38 -5.44
C LEU A 25 -14.67 -1.10 -5.73
N ASP A 26 -13.74 -1.95 -5.32
CA ASP A 26 -13.80 -3.41 -5.51
C ASP A 26 -14.13 -3.82 -6.97
N GLY A 27 -13.41 -3.22 -7.92
CA GLY A 27 -13.55 -3.43 -9.36
C GLY A 27 -14.69 -2.66 -10.03
N GLN A 28 -15.52 -1.95 -9.26
CA GLN A 28 -16.62 -1.15 -9.79
C GLN A 28 -16.23 0.31 -9.94
N ARG A 29 -16.25 0.81 -11.18
CA ARG A 29 -16.10 2.25 -11.46
C ARG A 29 -17.26 3.03 -10.85
N LEU A 30 -16.96 3.98 -9.98
CA LEU A 30 -17.93 4.91 -9.42
C LEU A 30 -18.17 6.08 -10.37
N GLN A 31 -19.44 6.44 -10.54
CA GLN A 31 -19.82 7.61 -11.32
C GLN A 31 -19.48 8.90 -10.57
N SER A 32 -18.75 9.80 -11.25
CA SER A 32 -18.37 11.11 -10.70
C SER A 32 -19.60 11.93 -10.29
N GLY A 33 -19.47 12.68 -9.20
CA GLY A 33 -20.54 13.54 -8.67
C GLY A 33 -21.61 12.82 -7.83
N THR A 34 -21.59 11.49 -7.75
CA THR A 34 -22.50 10.75 -6.86
C THR A 34 -22.08 10.89 -5.40
N SER A 35 -23.03 10.76 -4.47
CA SER A 35 -22.75 10.79 -3.02
C SER A 35 -21.74 9.70 -2.61
N LYS A 36 -21.83 8.52 -3.22
CA LYS A 36 -20.90 7.41 -3.02
C LYS A 36 -19.48 7.78 -3.49
N TYR A 37 -19.34 8.37 -4.67
CA TYR A 37 -18.05 8.86 -5.17
C TYR A 37 -17.42 9.89 -4.21
N ILE A 38 -18.20 10.91 -3.81
CA ILE A 38 -17.71 12.00 -2.94
C ILE A 38 -17.20 11.43 -1.61
N LYS A 39 -17.97 10.50 -1.01
CA LYS A 39 -17.60 9.85 0.24
C LYS A 39 -16.31 9.05 0.12
N GLU A 40 -16.19 8.18 -0.88
CA GLU A 40 -15.00 7.34 -1.02
C GLU A 40 -13.76 8.14 -1.42
N PHE A 41 -13.94 9.19 -2.23
CA PHE A 41 -12.85 10.12 -2.55
C PHE A 41 -12.35 10.84 -1.29
N ALA A 42 -13.25 11.34 -0.44
CA ALA A 42 -12.87 12.00 0.81
C ALA A 42 -12.14 11.05 1.78
N ASN A 43 -12.52 9.76 1.82
CA ASN A 43 -11.80 8.74 2.61
C ASN A 43 -10.35 8.59 2.15
N LEU A 44 -10.08 8.67 0.85
CA LEU A 44 -8.74 8.59 0.26
C LEU A 44 -7.89 9.85 0.47
N THR A 45 -8.52 11.03 0.46
CA THR A 45 -7.80 12.31 0.42
C THR A 45 -7.73 13.05 1.74
N SER A 46 -8.54 12.68 2.73
CA SER A 46 -8.56 13.31 4.07
C SER A 46 -7.29 13.07 4.88
N ILE A 47 -6.46 12.09 4.49
CA ILE A 47 -5.25 11.74 5.21
C ILE A 47 -4.06 12.53 4.66
N ASP A 48 -3.40 13.22 5.58
CA ASP A 48 -2.20 14.01 5.34
C ASP A 48 -1.06 13.16 4.75
N LEU A 49 -0.46 13.69 3.68
CA LEU A 49 0.66 13.07 2.97
C LEU A 49 1.93 12.99 3.82
N GLU A 50 2.10 13.88 4.80
CA GLU A 50 3.29 13.88 5.68
C GLU A 50 3.36 12.62 6.56
N ARG A 51 2.21 11.95 6.77
CA ARG A 51 2.16 10.72 7.58
C ARG A 51 2.68 9.49 6.86
N TYR A 52 2.94 9.60 5.55
CA TYR A 52 3.35 8.44 4.75
C TYR A 52 4.83 8.12 4.97
N THR A 53 5.12 6.83 5.06
CA THR A 53 6.47 6.31 4.89
C THR A 53 6.77 6.22 3.39
N ILE A 54 7.89 6.81 2.98
CA ILE A 54 8.40 6.70 1.61
C ILE A 54 9.05 5.32 1.46
N LEU A 55 8.55 4.49 0.55
CA LEU A 55 9.10 3.15 0.28
C LEU A 55 10.05 3.17 -0.92
N THR A 56 9.71 3.93 -1.95
CA THR A 56 10.54 4.22 -3.13
C THR A 56 10.33 5.69 -3.52
N PRO A 57 11.08 6.27 -4.48
CA PRO A 57 10.84 7.63 -4.96
C PRO A 57 9.41 7.84 -5.50
N THR A 58 8.77 6.78 -5.98
CA THR A 58 7.43 6.79 -6.57
C THR A 58 6.36 6.27 -5.60
N LEU A 59 6.69 5.39 -4.67
CA LEU A 59 5.75 4.72 -3.78
C LEU A 59 5.80 5.23 -2.34
N LYS A 60 4.64 5.62 -1.83
CA LYS A 60 4.43 6.02 -0.44
C LYS A 60 3.35 5.14 0.18
N ARG A 61 3.51 4.81 1.47
CA ARG A 61 2.58 3.96 2.23
C ARG A 61 2.32 4.49 3.63
N LEU A 62 1.09 4.36 4.09
CA LEU A 62 0.71 4.50 5.49
C LEU A 62 -0.16 3.31 5.90
N THR A 63 0.30 2.51 6.87
CA THR A 63 -0.49 1.43 7.46
C THR A 63 -0.82 1.74 8.91
N GLN A 64 -2.10 1.63 9.24
CA GLN A 64 -2.63 1.65 10.61
C GLN A 64 -3.19 0.27 10.92
N ASP A 65 -2.59 -0.43 11.89
CA ASP A 65 -3.03 -1.76 12.32
C ASP A 65 -3.10 -1.88 13.85
N LYS A 66 -3.66 -3.01 14.30
CA LYS A 66 -3.80 -3.35 15.73
C LYS A 66 -2.49 -3.36 16.51
N SER A 67 -1.34 -3.54 15.86
CA SER A 67 -0.04 -3.57 16.54
C SER A 67 0.40 -2.19 17.05
N ARG A 68 -0.10 -1.10 16.42
CA ARG A 68 0.19 0.28 16.84
C ARG A 68 -0.87 0.88 17.77
N ILE A 69 -2.14 0.49 17.64
CA ILE A 69 -3.25 1.04 18.44
C ILE A 69 -4.28 -0.06 18.73
N ARG A 70 -4.41 -0.49 20.00
CA ARG A 70 -5.36 -1.55 20.45
C ARG A 70 -6.85 -1.27 20.13
N LYS A 71 -7.20 -0.09 19.63
CA LYS A 71 -8.58 0.35 19.31
C LYS A 71 -8.98 0.21 17.83
N ILE A 72 -8.05 -0.09 16.94
CA ILE A 72 -8.38 -0.18 15.50
C ILE A 72 -8.94 -1.57 15.19
N LYS A 73 -10.20 -1.63 14.74
CA LYS A 73 -10.90 -2.89 14.42
C LYS A 73 -10.36 -3.53 13.13
N ASP A 74 -10.03 -2.69 12.16
CA ASP A 74 -9.71 -3.05 10.78
C ASP A 74 -8.28 -2.64 10.41
N ARG A 75 -7.53 -3.49 9.70
CA ARG A 75 -6.22 -3.07 9.17
C ARG A 75 -6.47 -2.12 8.00
N VAL A 76 -5.90 -0.92 8.05
CA VAL A 76 -6.06 0.09 7.00
C VAL A 76 -4.69 0.43 6.41
N THR A 77 -4.57 0.30 5.10
CA THR A 77 -3.37 0.66 4.36
C THR A 77 -3.72 1.64 3.25
N LEU A 78 -3.10 2.81 3.30
CA LEU A 78 -3.09 3.77 2.23
C LEU A 78 -1.81 3.66 1.42
N VAL A 79 -1.93 3.75 0.10
CA VAL A 79 -0.82 3.73 -0.84
C VAL A 79 -0.99 4.88 -1.82
N SER A 80 0.09 5.55 -2.16
CA SER A 80 0.12 6.57 -3.21
C SER A 80 1.34 6.35 -4.09
N GLY A 81 1.18 6.46 -5.40
CA GLY A 81 2.32 6.36 -6.30
C GLY A 81 2.00 6.63 -7.77
N HIS A 82 2.86 6.10 -8.65
CA HIS A 82 2.77 6.29 -10.09
C HIS A 82 2.71 4.94 -10.82
N PHE A 83 1.96 4.88 -11.90
CA PHE A 83 1.97 3.75 -12.82
C PHE A 83 3.13 3.84 -13.82
N VAL A 84 3.37 2.74 -14.52
CA VAL A 84 4.36 2.67 -15.61
C VAL A 84 3.92 3.57 -16.77
N GLU A 85 2.64 3.52 -17.10
CA GLU A 85 2.01 4.25 -18.19
C GLU A 85 1.99 5.76 -17.95
N THR A 86 1.92 6.51 -19.05
CA THR A 86 1.81 7.97 -19.07
C THR A 86 0.50 8.43 -19.69
N ASP A 87 0.09 9.65 -19.36
CA ASP A 87 -1.10 10.26 -19.97
C ASP A 87 -0.80 10.80 -21.38
N LYS A 88 -1.80 11.42 -22.02
CA LYS A 88 -1.65 12.01 -23.37
C LYS A 88 -0.54 13.07 -23.51
N SER A 89 -0.03 13.59 -22.40
CA SER A 89 1.02 14.60 -22.34
C SER A 89 2.35 14.01 -21.84
N ASP A 90 2.50 12.68 -21.87
CA ASP A 90 3.65 11.94 -21.38
C ASP A 90 3.96 12.16 -19.89
N ARG A 91 2.93 12.50 -19.11
CA ARG A 91 3.07 12.69 -17.65
C ARG A 91 2.77 11.38 -16.94
N LYS A 92 3.46 11.14 -15.82
CA LYS A 92 3.19 9.97 -14.97
C LYS A 92 1.74 9.99 -14.46
N ILE A 93 1.08 8.86 -14.59
CA ILE A 93 -0.29 8.63 -14.10
C ILE A 93 -0.21 8.34 -12.60
N CYS A 94 -0.76 9.24 -11.79
CA CYS A 94 -0.77 9.10 -10.34
C CYS A 94 -1.94 8.24 -9.86
N TYR A 95 -1.76 7.56 -8.73
CA TYR A 95 -2.84 6.88 -8.04
C TYR A 95 -2.80 7.05 -6.53
N ARG A 96 -3.97 6.84 -5.92
CA ARG A 96 -4.12 6.63 -4.47
C ARG A 96 -5.01 5.43 -4.23
N ALA A 97 -4.61 4.56 -3.31
CA ALA A 97 -5.35 3.38 -2.95
C ALA A 97 -5.59 3.33 -1.44
N LEU A 98 -6.79 2.91 -1.05
CA LEU A 98 -7.19 2.61 0.31
C LEU A 98 -7.54 1.12 0.35
N ILE A 99 -6.79 0.36 1.13
CA ILE A 99 -6.95 -1.07 1.28
C ILE A 99 -7.35 -1.34 2.72
N ILE A 100 -8.45 -2.03 2.92
CA ILE A 100 -9.01 -2.36 4.23
C ILE A 100 -9.01 -3.87 4.39
N ASN A 101 -8.57 -4.35 5.55
CA ASN A 101 -8.62 -5.74 5.99
C ASN A 101 -7.84 -6.78 5.17
N ALA A 102 -6.92 -6.34 4.31
CA ALA A 102 -5.92 -7.22 3.73
C ALA A 102 -5.13 -7.95 4.83
N ALA A 103 -4.94 -9.25 4.70
CA ALA A 103 -4.28 -10.08 5.72
C ALA A 103 -2.80 -9.74 5.88
N ASN A 104 -2.13 -9.38 4.78
CA ASN A 104 -0.71 -9.06 4.74
C ASN A 104 -0.37 -8.17 3.53
N GLU A 105 0.89 -7.76 3.46
CA GLU A 105 1.46 -6.95 2.39
C GLU A 105 1.35 -7.60 1.00
N GLU A 106 1.38 -8.94 0.94
CA GLU A 106 1.23 -9.67 -0.33
C GLU A 106 -0.20 -9.52 -0.87
N GLU A 107 -1.20 -9.62 0.02
CA GLU A 107 -2.59 -9.39 -0.33
C GLU A 107 -2.85 -7.92 -0.70
N GLU A 108 -2.25 -6.95 0.02
CA GLU A 108 -2.30 -5.52 -0.35
C GLU A 108 -1.77 -5.29 -1.78
N CYS A 109 -0.62 -5.88 -2.11
CA CYS A 109 -0.02 -5.77 -3.44
C CYS A 109 -0.89 -6.45 -4.51
N SER A 110 -1.45 -7.62 -4.21
CA SER A 110 -2.33 -8.36 -5.13
C SER A 110 -3.60 -7.57 -5.44
N LEU A 111 -4.29 -7.05 -4.41
CA LEU A 111 -5.49 -6.23 -4.56
C LEU A 111 -5.19 -5.00 -5.43
N LEU A 112 -4.13 -4.25 -5.11
CA LEU A 112 -3.73 -3.07 -5.88
C LEU A 112 -3.42 -3.39 -7.34
N THR A 113 -2.68 -4.47 -7.59
CA THR A 113 -2.28 -4.86 -8.95
C THR A 113 -3.47 -5.31 -9.78
N ASN A 114 -4.36 -6.10 -9.19
CA ASN A 114 -5.56 -6.58 -9.88
C ASN A 114 -6.52 -5.43 -10.20
N GLU A 115 -6.72 -4.52 -9.24
CA GLU A 115 -7.57 -3.34 -9.42
C GLU A 115 -7.03 -2.39 -10.49
N ALA A 116 -5.72 -2.12 -10.48
CA ALA A 116 -5.07 -1.28 -11.49
C ALA A 116 -5.19 -1.85 -12.91
N ARG A 117 -5.07 -3.18 -13.05
CA ARG A 117 -5.16 -3.87 -14.35
C ARG A 117 -6.51 -3.69 -15.02
N LEU A 118 -7.60 -3.56 -14.25
CA LEU A 118 -8.94 -3.30 -14.80
C LEU A 118 -9.02 -2.00 -15.60
N TYR A 119 -8.07 -1.09 -15.40
CA TYR A 119 -8.00 0.22 -16.05
C TYR A 119 -6.74 0.38 -16.90
N GLY A 120 -6.12 -0.72 -17.32
CA GLY A 120 -4.93 -0.71 -18.19
C GLY A 120 -3.68 -0.13 -17.52
N CYS A 121 -3.63 -0.11 -16.19
CA CYS A 121 -2.52 0.49 -15.43
C CYS A 121 -1.65 -0.59 -14.80
N THR A 122 -0.33 -0.39 -14.86
CA THR A 122 0.67 -1.31 -14.33
C THR A 122 1.47 -0.67 -13.20
N ILE A 123 1.49 -1.32 -12.04
CA ILE A 123 2.37 -0.92 -10.92
C ILE A 123 3.82 -1.33 -11.28
N PRO A 124 4.82 -0.44 -11.15
CA PRO A 124 6.23 -0.79 -11.36
C PRO A 124 6.68 -1.95 -10.48
N GLU A 125 7.53 -2.86 -11.01
CA GLU A 125 8.01 -4.02 -10.23
C GLU A 125 8.78 -3.60 -8.97
N THR A 126 9.56 -2.53 -9.03
CA THR A 126 10.25 -1.95 -7.87
C THR A 126 9.30 -1.56 -6.75
N ASP A 127 8.11 -1.06 -7.11
CA ASP A 127 7.09 -0.63 -6.17
C ASP A 127 6.32 -1.83 -5.61
N LYS A 128 6.07 -2.87 -6.44
CA LYS A 128 5.52 -4.16 -5.97
C LYS A 128 6.44 -4.80 -4.95
N GLU A 129 7.73 -4.90 -5.26
CA GLU A 129 8.73 -5.46 -4.35
C GLU A 129 8.80 -4.69 -3.04
N ALA A 130 8.83 -3.35 -3.12
CA ALA A 130 8.86 -2.49 -1.93
C ALA A 130 7.59 -2.62 -1.08
N LEU A 131 6.41 -2.75 -1.70
CA LEU A 131 5.14 -2.94 -0.99
C LEU A 131 5.10 -4.28 -0.24
N LYS A 132 5.58 -5.35 -0.89
CA LYS A 132 5.66 -6.72 -0.33
C LYS A 132 6.74 -6.86 0.73
N LYS A 133 7.77 -6.01 0.73
CA LYS A 133 8.91 -6.13 1.63
C LYS A 133 8.45 -5.96 3.08
N LYS A 134 8.32 -7.09 3.77
CA LYS A 134 8.25 -7.15 5.24
C LYS A 134 9.44 -6.36 5.77
N SER A 135 9.27 -5.59 6.85
CA SER A 135 10.37 -4.91 7.55
C SER A 135 11.48 -5.93 7.90
N PHE A 136 12.41 -6.13 6.96
CA PHE A 136 13.47 -7.12 7.04
C PHE A 136 14.44 -6.77 8.18
N ASN A 137 14.50 -5.48 8.51
CA ASN A 137 15.30 -4.91 9.57
C ASN A 137 15.01 -5.56 10.94
N LYS A 138 13.77 -5.98 11.24
CA LYS A 138 13.48 -6.67 12.52
C LYS A 138 14.09 -8.06 12.58
N ARG A 139 13.99 -8.85 11.51
CA ARG A 139 14.49 -10.23 11.52
C ARG A 139 16.03 -10.24 11.53
N LEU A 140 16.64 -9.38 10.71
CA LEU A 140 18.09 -9.24 10.58
C LEU A 140 18.73 -8.66 11.86
N ALA A 141 18.08 -7.69 12.52
CA ALA A 141 18.53 -7.18 13.82
C ALA A 141 18.46 -8.24 14.94
N ILE A 142 17.41 -9.08 14.95
CA ILE A 142 17.29 -10.16 15.93
C ILE A 142 18.37 -11.22 15.70
N THR A 143 18.64 -11.63 14.45
CA THR A 143 19.74 -12.57 14.17
C THR A 143 21.10 -11.98 14.52
N PHE A 144 21.36 -10.71 14.18
CA PHE A 144 22.62 -10.05 14.55
C PHE A 144 22.80 -9.95 16.07
N ALA A 145 21.75 -9.57 16.80
CA ALA A 145 21.79 -9.50 18.26
C ALA A 145 22.05 -10.89 18.88
N ALA A 146 21.40 -11.94 18.36
CA ALA A 146 21.62 -13.31 18.83
C ALA A 146 23.06 -13.80 18.58
N ILE A 147 23.64 -13.48 17.42
CA ILE A 147 25.03 -13.81 17.08
C ILE A 147 26.01 -13.06 18.01
N LEU A 148 25.78 -11.77 18.25
CA LEU A 148 26.59 -10.97 19.18
C LEU A 148 26.57 -11.53 20.62
N ILE A 149 25.39 -11.91 21.11
CA ILE A 149 25.24 -12.53 22.43
C ILE A 149 25.99 -13.87 22.50
N LEU A 150 25.90 -14.70 21.45
CA LEU A 150 26.59 -15.98 21.39
C LEU A 150 28.11 -15.81 21.43
N ILE A 151 28.66 -14.85 20.68
CA ILE A 151 30.09 -14.53 20.69
C ILE A 151 30.54 -14.08 22.08
N LEU A 152 29.73 -13.26 22.76
CA LEU A 152 30.04 -12.75 24.08
C LEU A 152 30.05 -13.87 25.14
N ILE A 153 29.09 -14.80 25.08
CA ILE A 153 29.06 -15.99 25.94
C ILE A 153 30.29 -16.87 25.69
N LEU A 154 30.64 -17.15 24.44
CA LEU A 154 31.81 -17.96 24.10
C LEU A 154 33.12 -17.31 24.58
N SER A 155 33.24 -15.99 24.49
CA SER A 155 34.41 -15.26 24.98
C SER A 155 34.57 -15.30 26.51
N ILE A 156 33.47 -15.37 27.26
CA ILE A 156 33.49 -15.50 28.73
C ILE A 156 33.86 -16.93 29.15
N ILE A 157 33.45 -17.95 28.39
CA ILE A 157 33.74 -19.37 28.69
C ILE A 157 35.22 -19.70 28.43
N TRP A 158 35.87 -18.98 27.51
CA TRP A 158 37.29 -19.18 27.14
C TRP A 158 38.28 -18.34 27.96
N ILE A 159 37.79 -17.51 28.90
CA ILE A 159 38.59 -16.81 29.93
C ILE A 159 38.55 -17.65 31.21
#